data_AF-A0A172XD74-F1
#
_entry.id   AF-A0A172XD74-F1
#
_cell.length_a   1.000
_cell.length_b   1.000
_cell.length_c   1.000
_cell.angle_alpha   90.00
_cell.angle_beta   90.00
_cell.angle_gamma   90.00
#
_symmetry.space_group_name_H-M   'P 1'
#
loop_
_entity.id
_entity.type
_entity.pdbx_description
1 polymer ?
#
loop_
_entity_poly.entity_id
_entity_poly.type
_entity_poly.pdbx_seq_one_letter_code
_entity_poly.pdbx_strand_id
1 'polypeptide(L)'
;MKHRLSERIKNFNITILISLFLLFSCGSGQQPQAGKDGEAATGGKSLSEVLMEVGRSAENAFYSFLKLLSDTLGFTVTKDTKKSDVGGYFNSLGKKLGEVSKELEEVAKKSETGVDRDGSIVVVIRAAVEAAKITLSTLKGHLESLRGIGDDDKVGEATSNQNGVAASTDELKGAFKALKGIVETAGKEGVAKPKAGETAVKIGNADNKDGAKVLAAAANAGAAVGDKAAAIVSAVSGEEILASIVASQEGDAGAALAADATSDTSALKFAKGGNNAGQLAKEAAKAAAVAGGIALRSLVKDGKLAAHNNDDDKVVQAAGVTAVNKLLEAVEDIIKKTVKNVLEKVKKEVDKAREPKSVAQQ
;
A
#
# COMPACT_ATOMS: atom_id res chain seq x y z
N MET A 1 20.75 -10.21 14.62
CA MET A 1 21.32 -10.26 13.25
C MET A 1 20.49 -9.55 12.18
N LYS A 2 19.16 -9.69 12.13
CA LYS A 2 18.31 -9.03 11.11
C LYS A 2 18.38 -7.49 11.09
N HIS A 3 18.52 -6.83 12.25
CA HIS A 3 18.66 -5.37 12.34
C HIS A 3 19.92 -4.85 11.64
N ARG A 4 21.07 -5.48 11.92
CA ARG A 4 22.36 -5.12 11.32
C ARG A 4 22.43 -5.39 9.83
N LEU A 5 21.65 -6.34 9.32
CA LEU A 5 21.55 -6.61 7.88
C LEU A 5 20.70 -5.55 7.17
N SER A 6 19.60 -5.11 7.77
CA SER A 6 18.75 -4.05 7.19
C SER A 6 19.43 -2.67 7.21
N GLU A 7 20.20 -2.37 8.27
CA GLU A 7 21.03 -1.16 8.33
C GLU A 7 22.18 -1.23 7.33
N ARG A 8 22.81 -2.40 7.14
CA ARG A 8 23.83 -2.58 6.11
C ARG A 8 23.25 -2.41 4.71
N ILE A 9 22.04 -2.89 4.41
CA ILE A 9 21.41 -2.72 3.09
C ILE A 9 20.99 -1.26 2.86
N LYS A 10 20.42 -0.58 3.86
CA LYS A 10 20.11 0.86 3.78
C LYS A 10 21.36 1.72 3.60
N ASN A 11 22.40 1.44 4.38
CA ASN A 11 23.67 2.16 4.28
C ASN A 11 24.41 1.82 2.98
N PHE A 12 24.28 0.60 2.45
CA PHE A 12 24.88 0.21 1.18
C PHE A 12 24.23 0.94 -0.01
N ASN A 13 22.89 1.04 -0.05
CA ASN A 13 22.20 1.77 -1.11
C ASN A 13 22.44 3.29 -1.06
N ILE A 14 22.47 3.89 0.14
CA ILE A 14 22.75 5.32 0.31
C ILE A 14 24.22 5.62 0.05
N THR A 15 25.15 4.76 0.50
CA THR A 15 26.58 4.94 0.26
C THR A 15 26.91 4.78 -1.22
N ILE A 16 26.28 3.84 -1.95
CA ILE A 16 26.42 3.73 -3.41
C ILE A 16 25.90 5.00 -4.09
N LEU A 17 24.73 5.52 -3.70
CA LEU A 17 24.17 6.73 -4.32
C LEU A 17 25.02 7.98 -4.04
N ILE A 18 25.59 8.11 -2.83
CA ILE A 18 26.47 9.23 -2.45
C ILE A 18 27.89 9.09 -3.03
N SER A 19 28.44 7.88 -3.08
CA SER A 19 29.75 7.63 -3.71
C SER A 19 29.69 7.77 -5.22
N LEU A 20 28.57 7.42 -5.85
CA LEU A 20 28.29 7.74 -7.24
C LEU A 20 28.20 9.26 -7.44
N PHE A 21 27.59 10.00 -6.50
CA PHE A 21 27.54 11.47 -6.52
C PHE A 21 28.91 12.15 -6.33
N LEU A 22 29.79 11.59 -5.49
CA LEU A 22 31.13 12.13 -5.21
C LEU A 22 32.16 11.82 -6.31
N LEU A 23 31.99 10.70 -7.04
CA LEU A 23 32.83 10.38 -8.21
C LEU A 23 32.55 11.30 -9.41
N PHE A 24 31.40 12.00 -9.44
CA PHE A 24 31.04 12.94 -10.49
C PHE A 24 31.37 14.42 -10.18
N SER A 25 31.88 14.74 -8.98
CA SER A 25 32.32 16.11 -8.63
C SER A 25 33.82 16.39 -8.87
N CYS A 26 34.60 15.39 -9.26
CA CYS A 26 35.97 15.58 -9.77
C CYS A 26 35.98 15.45 -11.29
N GLY A 27 35.59 16.53 -11.97
CA GLY A 27 35.83 16.68 -13.40
C GLY A 27 37.32 16.92 -13.66
N SER A 28 38.00 15.91 -14.21
CA SER A 28 39.18 16.12 -15.03
C SER A 28 38.83 15.63 -16.43
N GLY A 29 38.66 16.61 -17.33
CA GLY A 29 38.27 16.38 -18.71
C GLY A 29 39.30 15.56 -19.47
N GLN A 30 38.79 14.64 -20.30
CA GLN A 30 39.52 14.15 -21.45
C GLN A 30 38.56 14.08 -22.63
N GLN A 31 38.82 14.99 -23.58
CA GLN A 31 38.45 14.91 -24.98
C GLN A 31 39.67 15.50 -25.73
N PRO A 32 39.91 15.21 -27.03
CA PRO A 32 39.71 14.00 -27.84
C PRO A 32 41.03 13.51 -28.48
N GLN A 33 41.01 12.40 -29.23
CA GLN A 33 41.74 12.39 -30.51
C GLN A 33 41.03 11.56 -31.57
N ALA A 34 40.77 12.21 -32.70
CA ALA A 34 40.29 11.63 -33.94
C ALA A 34 41.49 11.24 -34.84
N GLY A 35 41.31 10.16 -35.61
CA GLY A 35 42.22 9.69 -36.66
C GLY A 35 42.83 8.34 -36.30
N LYS A 36 42.93 7.34 -37.17
CA LYS A 36 42.68 7.21 -38.62
C LYS A 36 42.48 5.70 -38.87
N ASP A 37 41.94 5.41 -40.05
CA ASP A 37 41.87 4.09 -40.69
C ASP A 37 40.51 3.40 -40.57
N GLY A 38 39.99 3.09 -41.75
CA GLY A 38 38.58 2.86 -42.00
C GLY A 38 38.10 1.49 -41.54
N GLU A 39 37.09 1.52 -40.70
CA GLU A 39 35.85 0.77 -40.90
C GLU A 39 34.77 1.63 -40.28
N ALA A 40 33.87 2.17 -41.12
CA ALA A 40 32.70 2.83 -40.61
C ALA A 40 31.90 1.76 -39.86
N ALA A 41 31.86 1.85 -38.52
CA ALA A 41 30.94 1.10 -37.69
C ALA A 41 29.51 1.61 -37.95
N THR A 42 29.01 1.36 -39.15
CA THR A 42 27.63 1.64 -39.56
C THR A 42 26.73 0.62 -38.89
N GLY A 43 26.20 0.98 -37.72
CA GLY A 43 25.21 0.15 -37.03
C GLY A 43 24.71 0.68 -35.69
N GLY A 44 25.38 1.66 -35.07
CA GLY A 44 24.90 2.26 -33.82
C GLY A 44 23.91 3.40 -34.07
N LYS A 45 22.77 3.37 -33.38
CA LYS A 45 21.82 4.51 -33.34
C LYS A 45 22.51 5.74 -32.77
N SER A 46 22.19 6.92 -33.30
CA SER A 46 22.67 8.18 -32.74
C SER A 46 22.15 8.37 -31.30
N LEU A 47 22.87 9.12 -30.47
CA LEU A 47 22.45 9.39 -29.09
C LEU A 47 21.05 10.02 -29.04
N SER A 48 20.73 10.93 -29.97
CA SER A 48 19.41 11.54 -30.07
C SER A 48 18.31 10.53 -30.41
N GLU A 49 18.57 9.59 -31.32
CA GLU A 49 17.63 8.51 -31.67
C GLU A 49 17.38 7.57 -30.49
N VAL A 50 18.44 7.19 -29.76
CA VAL A 50 18.33 6.39 -28.52
C VAL A 50 17.47 7.11 -27.49
N LEU A 51 17.75 8.38 -27.24
CA LEU A 51 17.01 9.18 -26.26
C LEU A 51 15.55 9.42 -26.67
N MET A 52 15.25 9.52 -27.97
CA MET A 52 13.87 9.52 -28.46
C MET A 52 13.14 8.23 -28.12
N GLU A 53 13.76 7.07 -28.38
CA GLU A 53 13.17 5.76 -28.06
C GLU A 53 13.00 5.52 -26.57
N VAL A 54 13.97 5.94 -25.75
CA VAL A 54 13.91 5.86 -24.28
C VAL A 54 12.70 6.61 -23.76
N GLY A 55 12.50 7.87 -24.16
CA GLY A 55 11.34 8.60 -23.65
C GLY A 55 10.01 8.15 -24.25
N ARG A 56 9.96 7.63 -25.49
CA ARG A 56 8.75 6.92 -25.97
C ARG A 56 8.42 5.71 -25.07
N SER A 57 9.45 4.98 -24.62
CA SER A 57 9.28 3.89 -23.67
C SER A 57 8.83 4.37 -22.28
N ALA A 58 9.38 5.50 -21.82
CA ALA A 58 8.98 6.10 -20.54
C ALA A 58 7.52 6.58 -20.58
N GLU A 59 7.08 7.14 -21.72
CA GLU A 59 5.68 7.47 -21.99
C GLU A 59 4.80 6.21 -21.94
N ASN A 60 5.21 5.10 -22.56
CA ASN A 60 4.48 3.83 -22.47
C ASN A 60 4.33 3.34 -21.02
N ALA A 61 5.38 3.41 -20.20
CA ALA A 61 5.30 3.08 -18.78
C ALA A 61 4.30 3.98 -18.04
N PHE A 62 4.26 5.28 -18.38
CA PHE A 62 3.28 6.22 -17.85
C PHE A 62 1.85 5.91 -18.30
N TYR A 63 1.64 5.54 -19.57
CA TYR A 63 0.33 5.08 -20.07
C TYR A 63 -0.14 3.81 -19.37
N SER A 64 0.74 2.84 -19.14
CA SER A 64 0.42 1.63 -18.36
C SER A 64 0.00 1.96 -16.93
N PHE A 65 0.59 2.99 -16.32
CA PHE A 65 0.13 3.50 -15.03
C PHE A 65 -1.22 4.23 -15.12
N LEU A 66 -1.44 5.08 -16.12
CA LEU A 66 -2.75 5.71 -16.33
C LEU A 66 -3.85 4.65 -16.52
N LYS A 67 -3.54 3.56 -17.23
CA LYS A 67 -4.42 2.40 -17.37
C LYS A 67 -4.68 1.71 -16.02
N LEU A 68 -3.69 1.64 -15.13
CA LEU A 68 -3.91 1.16 -13.75
C LEU A 68 -4.88 2.07 -13.00
N LEU A 69 -4.78 3.39 -13.15
CA LEU A 69 -5.70 4.35 -12.53
C LEU A 69 -7.13 4.25 -13.09
N SER A 70 -7.29 4.02 -14.40
CA SER A 70 -8.62 3.96 -15.03
C SER A 70 -9.33 2.64 -14.84
N ASP A 71 -8.59 1.53 -14.87
CA ASP A 71 -9.19 0.19 -15.05
C ASP A 71 -9.21 -0.67 -13.78
N THR A 72 -8.52 -0.26 -12.71
CA THR A 72 -8.40 -1.11 -11.50
C THR A 72 -8.68 -0.37 -10.22
N LEU A 73 -8.19 0.85 -10.02
CA LEU A 73 -8.56 1.61 -8.84
C LEU A 73 -10.06 1.95 -8.83
N GLY A 74 -10.62 2.17 -7.64
CA GLY A 74 -12.04 2.44 -7.43
C GLY A 74 -12.88 1.20 -7.16
N PHE A 75 -12.27 0.10 -6.68
CA PHE A 75 -13.02 -1.09 -6.32
C PHE A 75 -13.86 -0.82 -5.08
N THR A 76 -15.19 -0.92 -5.24
CA THR A 76 -16.15 -0.70 -4.16
C THR A 76 -16.81 -2.03 -3.81
N VAL A 77 -16.75 -2.40 -2.54
CA VAL A 77 -17.45 -3.58 -2.01
C VAL A 77 -18.90 -3.22 -1.68
N THR A 78 -19.75 -4.23 -1.83
CA THR A 78 -21.17 -4.19 -1.45
C THR A 78 -21.44 -5.28 -0.42
N LYS A 79 -22.67 -5.32 0.11
CA LYS A 79 -23.12 -6.39 1.00
C LYS A 79 -23.03 -7.81 0.39
N ASP A 80 -22.99 -7.92 -0.93
CA ASP A 80 -22.95 -9.20 -1.64
C ASP A 80 -21.55 -9.56 -2.15
N THR A 81 -20.58 -8.65 -2.02
CA THR A 81 -19.18 -8.90 -2.37
C THR A 81 -18.57 -9.91 -1.40
N LYS A 82 -17.90 -10.93 -1.93
CA LYS A 82 -17.18 -11.90 -1.10
C LYS A 82 -15.83 -11.34 -0.65
N LYS A 83 -15.33 -11.82 0.49
CA LYS A 83 -13.97 -11.45 0.94
C LYS A 83 -12.90 -11.90 -0.06
N SER A 84 -13.10 -13.06 -0.70
CA SER A 84 -12.24 -13.58 -1.77
C SER A 84 -12.22 -12.71 -3.03
N ASP A 85 -13.31 -12.01 -3.35
CA ASP A 85 -13.35 -11.04 -4.46
C ASP A 85 -12.41 -9.86 -4.18
N VAL A 86 -12.36 -9.38 -2.93
CA VAL A 86 -11.42 -8.33 -2.50
C VAL A 86 -9.96 -8.82 -2.60
N GLY A 87 -9.70 -10.07 -2.23
CA GLY A 87 -8.39 -10.70 -2.46
C GLY A 87 -8.02 -10.78 -3.95
N GLY A 88 -8.99 -11.15 -4.80
CA GLY A 88 -8.86 -11.16 -6.26
C GLY A 88 -8.56 -9.77 -6.83
N TYR A 89 -9.17 -8.73 -6.25
CA TYR A 89 -8.90 -7.34 -6.58
C TYR A 89 -7.44 -6.95 -6.30
N PHE A 90 -6.95 -7.17 -5.08
CA PHE A 90 -5.54 -6.87 -4.73
C PHE A 90 -4.55 -7.60 -5.63
N ASN A 91 -4.79 -8.88 -5.93
CA ASN A 91 -3.96 -9.66 -6.85
C ASN A 91 -3.94 -9.06 -8.27
N SER A 92 -5.08 -8.58 -8.76
CA SER A 92 -5.17 -7.92 -10.07
C SER A 92 -4.38 -6.61 -10.10
N LEU A 93 -4.46 -5.81 -9.02
CA LEU A 93 -3.64 -4.61 -8.87
C LEU A 93 -2.14 -4.95 -8.86
N GLY A 94 -1.74 -6.00 -8.14
CA GLY A 94 -0.36 -6.48 -8.12
C GLY A 94 0.15 -6.91 -9.49
N LYS A 95 -0.68 -7.58 -10.31
CA LYS A 95 -0.33 -7.93 -11.70
C LYS A 95 -0.07 -6.70 -12.55
N LYS A 96 -0.90 -5.65 -12.45
CA LYS A 96 -0.69 -4.40 -13.19
C LYS A 96 0.57 -3.66 -12.77
N LEU A 97 0.93 -3.66 -11.48
CA LEU A 97 2.25 -3.16 -11.05
C LEU A 97 3.40 -3.94 -11.72
N GLY A 98 3.22 -5.24 -11.91
CA GLY A 98 4.15 -6.07 -12.68
C GLY A 98 4.25 -5.68 -14.16
N GLU A 99 3.15 -5.25 -14.79
CA GLU A 99 3.16 -4.72 -16.17
C GLU A 99 3.90 -3.39 -16.26
N VAL A 100 3.66 -2.46 -15.32
CA VAL A 100 4.41 -1.19 -15.23
C VAL A 100 5.91 -1.46 -15.08
N SER A 101 6.30 -2.43 -14.24
CA SER A 101 7.71 -2.83 -14.10
C SER A 101 8.33 -3.37 -15.40
N LYS A 102 7.56 -4.08 -16.23
CA LYS A 102 8.04 -4.57 -17.54
C LYS A 102 8.23 -3.44 -18.53
N GLU A 103 7.33 -2.47 -18.57
CA GLU A 103 7.48 -1.30 -19.44
C GLU A 103 8.68 -0.45 -19.04
N LEU A 104 8.94 -0.31 -17.72
CA LEU A 104 10.15 0.35 -17.22
C LEU A 104 11.43 -0.38 -17.63
N GLU A 105 11.43 -1.71 -17.63
CA GLU A 105 12.57 -2.50 -18.12
C GLU A 105 12.91 -2.18 -19.58
N GLU A 106 11.89 -1.98 -20.43
CA GLU A 106 12.10 -1.57 -21.82
C GLU A 106 12.71 -0.16 -21.95
N VAL A 107 12.49 0.73 -20.97
CA VAL A 107 13.18 2.04 -20.88
C VAL A 107 14.67 1.83 -20.69
N ALA A 108 15.07 0.96 -19.76
CA ALA A 108 16.47 0.67 -19.51
C ALA A 108 17.14 0.01 -20.72
N LYS A 109 16.54 -1.04 -21.29
CA LYS A 109 17.09 -1.74 -22.46
C LYS A 109 17.33 -0.80 -23.65
N LYS A 110 16.39 0.09 -23.95
CA LYS A 110 16.54 1.03 -25.07
C LYS A 110 17.70 1.99 -24.87
N SER A 111 17.98 2.38 -23.62
CA SER A 111 19.12 3.25 -23.31
C SER A 111 20.48 2.61 -23.64
N GLU A 112 20.57 1.28 -23.72
CA GLU A 112 21.81 0.53 -23.98
C GLU A 112 22.15 0.39 -25.47
N THR A 113 21.31 0.86 -26.40
CA THR A 113 21.44 0.50 -27.82
C THR A 113 22.34 1.43 -28.67
N GLY A 114 22.93 2.48 -28.07
CA GLY A 114 23.73 3.51 -28.76
C GLY A 114 25.22 3.21 -28.96
N VAL A 115 25.97 4.16 -29.55
CA VAL A 115 27.43 4.10 -29.77
C VAL A 115 28.24 4.30 -28.47
N ASP A 116 27.61 4.85 -27.42
CA ASP A 116 28.22 5.16 -26.13
C ASP A 116 27.51 4.39 -24.99
N ARG A 117 27.51 3.06 -25.08
CA ARG A 117 26.77 2.14 -24.19
C ARG A 117 27.21 2.19 -22.72
N ASP A 118 28.41 2.70 -22.47
CA ASP A 118 29.00 2.90 -21.13
C ASP A 118 28.99 4.37 -20.69
N GLY A 119 28.28 5.24 -21.42
CA GLY A 119 28.13 6.64 -21.06
C GLY A 119 27.40 6.81 -19.72
N SER A 120 27.83 7.79 -18.93
CA SER A 120 27.25 8.15 -17.62
C SER A 120 25.71 8.25 -17.62
N ILE A 121 25.10 8.63 -18.75
CA ILE A 121 23.66 8.76 -18.93
C ILE A 121 22.91 7.42 -18.88
N VAL A 122 23.44 6.38 -19.54
CA VAL A 122 22.81 5.04 -19.58
C VAL A 122 22.79 4.43 -18.18
N VAL A 123 23.91 4.60 -17.44
CA VAL A 123 24.05 4.13 -16.07
C VAL A 123 23.02 4.79 -15.15
N VAL A 124 22.79 6.10 -15.29
CA VAL A 124 21.81 6.85 -14.48
C VAL A 124 20.37 6.40 -14.77
N ILE A 125 19.99 6.28 -16.04
CA ILE A 125 18.64 5.81 -16.42
C ILE A 125 18.40 4.39 -15.90
N ARG A 126 19.36 3.49 -16.10
CA ARG A 126 19.27 2.10 -15.63
C ARG A 126 19.14 2.03 -14.11
N ALA A 127 19.95 2.80 -13.38
CA ALA A 127 19.86 2.84 -11.93
C ALA A 127 18.49 3.33 -11.44
N ALA A 128 17.92 4.36 -12.07
CA ALA A 128 16.59 4.86 -11.74
C ALA A 128 15.50 3.83 -12.04
N VAL A 129 15.58 3.15 -13.18
CA VAL A 129 14.65 2.07 -13.57
C VAL A 129 14.72 0.88 -12.61
N GLU A 130 15.91 0.44 -12.23
CA GLU A 130 16.05 -0.68 -11.28
C GLU A 130 15.51 -0.34 -9.90
N ALA A 131 15.79 0.87 -9.40
CA ALA A 131 15.21 1.35 -8.15
C ALA A 131 13.67 1.35 -8.21
N ALA A 132 13.09 1.83 -9.31
CA ALA A 132 11.65 1.82 -9.54
C ALA A 132 11.07 0.41 -9.55
N LYS A 133 11.68 -0.52 -10.29
CA LYS A 133 11.27 -1.92 -10.37
C LYS A 133 11.31 -2.63 -9.02
N ILE A 134 12.32 -2.36 -8.20
CA ILE A 134 12.42 -2.93 -6.84
C ILE A 134 11.22 -2.50 -5.99
N THR A 135 10.89 -1.20 -6.02
CA THR A 135 9.73 -0.66 -5.28
C THR A 135 8.42 -1.25 -5.77
N LEU A 136 8.18 -1.29 -7.08
CA LEU A 136 6.97 -1.86 -7.68
C LEU A 136 6.83 -3.36 -7.39
N SER A 137 7.94 -4.11 -7.45
CA SER A 137 7.96 -5.55 -7.13
C SER A 137 7.68 -5.80 -5.65
N THR A 138 8.17 -4.93 -4.77
CA THR A 138 7.88 -4.99 -3.34
C THR A 138 6.39 -4.75 -3.06
N LEU A 139 5.79 -3.69 -3.65
CA LEU A 139 4.35 -3.44 -3.55
C LEU A 139 3.53 -4.60 -4.10
N LYS A 140 3.92 -5.14 -5.26
CA LYS A 140 3.29 -6.33 -5.85
C LYS A 140 3.29 -7.51 -4.86
N GLY A 141 4.43 -7.81 -4.22
CA GLY A 141 4.51 -8.90 -3.25
C GLY A 141 3.58 -8.72 -2.05
N HIS A 142 3.40 -7.48 -1.56
CA HIS A 142 2.42 -7.20 -0.51
C HIS A 142 0.98 -7.39 -1.00
N LEU A 143 0.65 -6.95 -2.21
CA LEU A 143 -0.67 -7.14 -2.81
C LEU A 143 -0.99 -8.62 -3.08
N GLU A 144 -0.02 -9.41 -3.53
CA GLU A 144 -0.17 -10.86 -3.69
C GLU A 144 -0.40 -11.55 -2.34
N SER A 145 0.19 -11.06 -1.25
CA SER A 145 -0.06 -11.56 0.09
C SER A 145 -1.50 -11.27 0.57
N LEU A 146 -2.12 -10.20 0.08
CA LEU A 146 -3.53 -9.88 0.36
C LEU A 146 -4.52 -10.74 -0.44
N ARG A 147 -4.06 -11.49 -1.46
CA ARG A 147 -4.93 -12.35 -2.28
C ARG A 147 -5.66 -13.41 -1.45
N GLY A 148 -4.95 -14.00 -0.48
CA GLY A 148 -5.42 -15.18 0.27
C GLY A 148 -6.05 -14.87 1.62
N ILE A 149 -6.28 -13.59 1.97
CA ILE A 149 -6.74 -13.23 3.32
C ILE A 149 -8.24 -13.42 3.51
N GLY A 150 -9.01 -13.54 2.42
CA GLY A 150 -10.46 -13.65 2.43
C GLY A 150 -10.95 -15.03 2.01
N ASP A 151 -12.20 -15.33 2.36
CA ASP A 151 -12.94 -16.56 2.04
C ASP A 151 -14.21 -16.24 1.22
N ASP A 152 -15.09 -17.23 1.06
CA ASP A 152 -16.35 -17.07 0.32
C ASP A 152 -17.46 -16.35 1.11
N ASP A 153 -17.23 -16.02 2.39
CA ASP A 153 -18.16 -15.25 3.20
C ASP A 153 -18.28 -13.81 2.66
N LYS A 154 -19.41 -13.18 2.97
CA LYS A 154 -19.67 -11.81 2.51
C LYS A 154 -18.83 -10.81 3.30
N VAL A 155 -18.47 -9.70 2.66
CA VAL A 155 -17.86 -8.58 3.37
C VAL A 155 -18.84 -8.05 4.43
N GLY A 156 -18.32 -7.90 5.64
CA GLY A 156 -19.08 -7.41 6.79
C GLY A 156 -20.16 -8.37 7.27
N GLU A 157 -20.08 -9.66 6.94
CA GLU A 157 -21.10 -10.65 7.29
C GLU A 157 -21.52 -10.56 8.76
N ALA A 158 -22.82 -10.39 8.96
CA ALA A 158 -23.49 -10.37 10.24
C ALA A 158 -24.80 -11.13 10.08
N THR A 159 -25.16 -11.91 11.10
CA THR A 159 -26.40 -12.69 11.10
C THR A 159 -27.22 -12.32 12.31
N SER A 160 -28.50 -12.07 12.11
CA SER A 160 -29.46 -11.80 13.18
C SER A 160 -29.33 -12.75 14.37
N ASN A 161 -29.32 -12.18 15.57
CA ASN A 161 -29.20 -12.90 16.86
C ASN A 161 -27.93 -13.75 17.00
N GLN A 162 -26.91 -13.58 16.15
CA GLN A 162 -25.67 -14.33 16.22
C GLN A 162 -24.53 -13.50 16.80
N ASN A 163 -23.69 -14.19 17.58
CA ASN A 163 -22.40 -13.67 17.98
C ASN A 163 -21.50 -13.51 16.75
N GLY A 164 -20.56 -12.58 16.82
CA GLY A 164 -19.51 -12.46 15.83
C GLY A 164 -18.51 -13.61 15.94
N VAL A 165 -17.60 -13.69 14.97
CA VAL A 165 -16.54 -14.69 14.93
C VAL A 165 -15.22 -13.98 14.71
N ALA A 166 -14.18 -14.37 15.46
CA ALA A 166 -12.85 -13.81 15.28
C ALA A 166 -12.28 -14.09 13.90
N ALA A 167 -11.66 -13.08 13.32
CA ALA A 167 -10.85 -13.27 12.13
C ALA A 167 -9.78 -14.33 12.42
N SER A 168 -9.49 -15.13 11.40
CA SER A 168 -8.42 -16.12 11.47
C SER A 168 -7.10 -15.44 11.84
N THR A 169 -6.38 -16.04 12.78
CA THR A 169 -5.17 -15.43 13.35
C THR A 169 -4.07 -15.26 12.31
N ASP A 170 -3.88 -16.24 11.43
CA ASP A 170 -2.76 -16.24 10.48
C ASP A 170 -3.03 -15.28 9.30
N GLU A 171 -4.25 -15.32 8.77
CA GLU A 171 -4.71 -14.41 7.72
C GLU A 171 -4.77 -12.96 8.23
N LEU A 172 -5.14 -12.74 9.50
CA LEU A 172 -5.11 -11.41 10.13
C LEU A 172 -3.67 -10.87 10.24
N LYS A 173 -2.71 -11.70 10.63
CA LYS A 173 -1.27 -11.33 10.62
C LYS A 173 -0.79 -11.07 9.20
N GLY A 174 -1.22 -11.88 8.24
CA GLY A 174 -0.91 -11.71 6.81
C GLY A 174 -1.39 -10.36 6.29
N ALA A 175 -2.66 -10.04 6.51
CA ALA A 175 -3.27 -8.76 6.16
C ALA A 175 -2.52 -7.58 6.79
N PHE A 176 -2.26 -7.65 8.11
CA PHE A 176 -1.50 -6.63 8.82
C PHE A 176 -0.10 -6.39 8.22
N LYS A 177 0.67 -7.46 8.00
CA LYS A 177 2.03 -7.37 7.43
C LYS A 177 2.02 -6.76 6.04
N ALA A 178 1.06 -7.16 5.21
CA ALA A 178 0.96 -6.65 3.85
C ALA A 178 0.57 -5.16 3.82
N LEU A 179 -0.46 -4.75 4.57
CA LEU A 179 -0.87 -3.36 4.67
C LEU A 179 0.24 -2.46 5.24
N LYS A 180 0.92 -2.94 6.29
CA LYS A 180 2.08 -2.25 6.86
C LYS A 180 3.22 -2.13 5.86
N GLY A 181 3.52 -3.21 5.14
CA GLY A 181 4.55 -3.23 4.10
C GLY A 181 4.28 -2.26 2.95
N ILE A 182 3.02 -2.11 2.53
CA ILE A 182 2.59 -1.10 1.54
C ILE A 182 2.92 0.31 2.04
N VAL A 183 2.50 0.64 3.27
CA VAL A 183 2.74 1.98 3.86
C VAL A 183 4.24 2.25 4.08
N GLU A 184 5.00 1.25 4.53
CA GLU A 184 6.45 1.40 4.73
C GLU A 184 7.20 1.57 3.40
N THR A 185 6.77 0.86 2.36
CA THR A 185 7.32 1.01 1.00
C THR A 185 7.01 2.39 0.44
N ALA A 186 5.76 2.84 0.58
CA ALA A 186 5.34 4.19 0.19
C ALA A 186 6.14 5.29 0.90
N GLY A 187 6.39 5.13 2.20
CA GLY A 187 7.17 6.08 2.99
C GLY A 187 8.62 6.25 2.49
N LYS A 188 9.24 5.18 1.98
CA LYS A 188 10.58 5.26 1.36
C LYS A 188 10.59 6.07 0.05
N GLU A 189 9.44 6.15 -0.61
CA GLU A 189 9.24 6.93 -1.83
C GLU A 189 8.75 8.36 -1.56
N GLY A 190 8.76 8.80 -0.31
CA GLY A 190 8.36 10.16 0.08
C GLY A 190 6.84 10.35 0.14
N VAL A 191 6.05 9.28 0.14
CA VAL A 191 4.61 9.37 0.42
C VAL A 191 4.41 9.53 1.93
N ALA A 192 3.60 10.51 2.33
CA ALA A 192 3.27 10.72 3.74
C ALA A 192 2.58 9.49 4.33
N LYS A 193 2.91 9.17 5.59
CA LYS A 193 2.20 8.11 6.31
C LYS A 193 0.73 8.51 6.53
N PRO A 194 -0.20 7.53 6.58
CA PRO A 194 -1.58 7.77 6.95
C PRO A 194 -1.67 8.48 8.31
N LYS A 195 -2.59 9.43 8.44
CA LYS A 195 -2.75 10.25 9.64
C LYS A 195 -3.44 9.45 10.74
N ALA A 196 -2.90 9.52 11.97
CA ALA A 196 -3.53 8.87 13.11
C ALA A 196 -4.83 9.58 13.52
N GLY A 197 -5.84 8.78 13.88
CA GLY A 197 -7.09 9.28 14.44
C GLY A 197 -7.07 9.18 15.97
N GLU A 198 -7.26 10.31 16.64
CA GLU A 198 -7.25 10.41 18.11
C GLU A 198 -8.64 10.48 18.73
N THR A 199 -9.68 10.61 17.90
CA THR A 199 -11.07 10.68 18.33
C THR A 199 -11.49 9.40 19.05
N ALA A 200 -12.05 9.54 20.24
CA ALA A 200 -12.64 8.44 20.99
C ALA A 200 -14.01 8.02 20.41
N VAL A 201 -14.50 6.82 20.74
CA VAL A 201 -15.82 6.35 20.30
C VAL A 201 -16.97 7.20 20.85
N LYS A 202 -16.74 7.93 21.95
CA LYS A 202 -17.66 8.96 22.43
C LYS A 202 -17.48 10.22 21.60
N ILE A 203 -18.49 10.54 20.79
CA ILE A 203 -18.44 11.66 19.84
C ILE A 203 -19.37 12.76 20.34
N GLY A 204 -18.80 13.82 20.91
CA GLY A 204 -19.57 14.83 21.63
C GLY A 204 -20.36 14.20 22.79
N ASN A 205 -21.68 14.40 22.78
CA ASN A 205 -22.59 13.82 23.79
C ASN A 205 -23.10 12.42 23.41
N ALA A 206 -22.84 11.94 22.19
CA ALA A 206 -23.29 10.64 21.74
C ALA A 206 -22.36 9.52 22.27
N ASP A 207 -22.93 8.60 23.03
CA ASP A 207 -22.22 7.43 23.54
C ASP A 207 -22.33 6.24 22.59
N ASN A 208 -21.41 6.19 21.62
CA ASN A 208 -21.35 5.13 20.63
C ASN A 208 -20.52 3.93 21.08
N LYS A 209 -20.07 3.85 22.34
CA LYS A 209 -19.16 2.78 22.79
C LYS A 209 -19.69 1.38 22.55
N ASP A 210 -21.01 1.19 22.64
CA ASP A 210 -21.63 -0.11 22.35
C ASP A 210 -21.49 -0.54 20.89
N GLY A 211 -21.20 0.38 19.96
CA GLY A 211 -20.87 0.04 18.58
C GLY A 211 -19.65 -0.87 18.46
N ALA A 212 -18.73 -0.85 19.43
CA ALA A 212 -17.61 -1.80 19.46
C ALA A 212 -18.05 -3.25 19.75
N LYS A 213 -19.26 -3.47 20.28
CA LYS A 213 -19.77 -4.81 20.60
C LYS A 213 -20.08 -5.65 19.37
N VAL A 214 -20.17 -5.05 18.17
CA VAL A 214 -20.22 -5.79 16.89
C VAL A 214 -18.96 -6.66 16.69
N LEU A 215 -17.91 -6.44 17.47
CA LEU A 215 -16.67 -7.22 17.49
C LEU A 215 -16.63 -8.29 18.60
N ALA A 216 -17.74 -8.54 19.30
CA ALA A 216 -17.82 -9.63 20.27
C ALA A 216 -17.76 -10.99 19.57
N ALA A 217 -16.87 -11.89 20.03
CA ALA A 217 -16.63 -13.18 19.38
C ALA A 217 -17.33 -14.37 20.07
N ALA A 218 -17.74 -14.18 21.32
CA ALA A 218 -18.31 -15.25 22.16
C ALA A 218 -19.40 -14.74 23.11
N ALA A 219 -19.91 -13.53 22.87
CA ALA A 219 -20.92 -12.89 23.67
C ALA A 219 -21.92 -12.14 22.79
N ASN A 220 -23.17 -12.08 23.25
CA ASN A 220 -24.21 -11.32 22.57
C ASN A 220 -23.84 -9.82 22.60
N ALA A 221 -23.97 -9.15 21.45
CA ALA A 221 -23.65 -7.73 21.34
C ALA A 221 -24.64 -6.83 22.10
N GLY A 222 -25.85 -7.33 22.39
CA GLY A 222 -26.96 -6.54 22.94
C GLY A 222 -27.64 -5.68 21.87
N ALA A 223 -28.72 -4.99 22.25
CA ALA A 223 -29.51 -4.18 21.32
C ALA A 223 -28.77 -2.92 20.85
N ALA A 224 -29.14 -2.44 19.64
CA ALA A 224 -28.74 -1.16 19.07
C ALA A 224 -27.21 -0.95 18.92
N VAL A 225 -26.49 -2.00 18.51
CA VAL A 225 -25.04 -1.94 18.27
C VAL A 225 -24.69 -1.49 16.84
N GLY A 226 -25.55 -1.79 15.87
CA GLY A 226 -25.36 -1.45 14.45
C GLY A 226 -25.27 0.04 14.20
N ASP A 227 -26.26 0.82 14.63
CA ASP A 227 -26.29 2.28 14.41
C ASP A 227 -25.07 2.98 15.04
N LYS A 228 -24.66 2.51 16.23
CA LYS A 228 -23.48 3.03 16.92
C LYS A 228 -22.18 2.63 16.22
N ALA A 229 -22.08 1.43 15.68
CA ALA A 229 -20.95 1.01 14.85
C ALA A 229 -20.87 1.85 13.57
N ALA A 230 -22.00 2.09 12.91
CA ALA A 230 -22.10 2.96 11.75
C ALA A 230 -21.66 4.40 12.08
N ALA A 231 -22.06 4.93 13.25
CA ALA A 231 -21.62 6.25 13.72
C ALA A 231 -20.10 6.32 13.95
N ILE A 232 -19.50 5.30 14.59
CA ILE A 232 -18.05 5.20 14.80
C ILE A 232 -17.32 5.19 13.45
N VAL A 233 -17.73 4.31 12.54
CA VAL A 233 -17.10 4.17 11.22
C VAL A 233 -17.25 5.45 10.41
N SER A 234 -18.39 6.14 10.51
CA SER A 234 -18.64 7.39 9.79
C SER A 234 -17.75 8.54 10.27
N ALA A 235 -17.41 8.56 11.57
CA ALA A 235 -16.62 9.62 12.19
C ALA A 235 -15.12 9.58 11.89
N VAL A 236 -14.62 8.52 11.25
CA VAL A 236 -13.21 8.36 10.91
C VAL A 236 -13.00 8.20 9.41
N SER A 237 -11.88 8.69 8.93
CA SER A 237 -11.43 8.56 7.54
C SER A 237 -10.77 7.20 7.29
N GLY A 238 -10.65 6.83 6.01
CA GLY A 238 -9.85 5.66 5.60
C GLY A 238 -8.37 5.77 6.00
N GLU A 239 -7.80 6.97 5.94
CA GLU A 239 -6.42 7.22 6.38
C GLU A 239 -6.24 6.89 7.87
N GLU A 240 -7.19 7.29 8.73
CA GLU A 240 -7.15 6.99 10.16
C GLU A 240 -7.33 5.50 10.47
N ILE A 241 -8.22 4.83 9.72
CA ILE A 241 -8.39 3.38 9.79
C ILE A 241 -7.07 2.67 9.43
N LEU A 242 -6.48 3.01 8.28
CA LEU A 242 -5.21 2.42 7.84
C LEU A 242 -4.08 2.72 8.82
N ALA A 243 -3.99 3.97 9.32
CA ALA A 243 -3.02 4.37 10.34
C ALA A 243 -3.12 3.50 11.60
N SER A 244 -4.35 3.29 12.09
CA SER A 244 -4.58 2.47 13.28
C SER A 244 -4.22 1.00 13.07
N ILE A 245 -4.44 0.46 11.87
CA ILE A 245 -4.05 -0.92 11.53
C ILE A 245 -2.53 -1.03 11.53
N VAL A 246 -1.81 -0.15 10.83
CA VAL A 246 -0.34 -0.27 10.71
C VAL A 246 0.41 0.08 12.00
N ALA A 247 -0.22 0.83 12.91
CA ALA A 247 0.28 1.10 14.26
C ALA A 247 0.16 -0.09 15.21
N SER A 248 -0.64 -1.11 14.86
CA SER A 248 -0.78 -2.33 15.67
C SER A 248 0.52 -3.14 15.71
N GLN A 249 0.58 -4.13 16.62
CA GLN A 249 1.67 -5.11 16.68
C GLN A 249 1.20 -6.47 16.17
N GLU A 250 2.07 -7.25 15.55
CA GLU A 250 1.70 -8.59 15.04
C GLU A 250 1.18 -9.51 16.15
N GLY A 251 1.75 -9.40 17.37
CA GLY A 251 1.31 -10.16 18.54
C GLY A 251 -0.12 -9.86 18.97
N ASP A 252 -0.69 -8.73 18.54
CA ASP A 252 -2.06 -8.36 18.88
C ASP A 252 -3.08 -9.34 18.30
N ALA A 253 -2.80 -9.90 17.13
CA ALA A 253 -3.64 -10.91 16.49
C ALA A 253 -3.67 -12.27 17.25
N GLY A 254 -2.77 -12.48 18.22
CA GLY A 254 -2.57 -13.78 18.86
C GLY A 254 -3.66 -14.20 19.85
N ALA A 255 -4.40 -13.25 20.42
CA ALA A 255 -5.41 -13.54 21.44
C ALA A 255 -6.49 -12.47 21.49
N ALA A 256 -7.69 -12.89 21.91
CA ALA A 256 -8.79 -12.00 22.24
C ALA A 256 -8.41 -11.01 23.36
N LEU A 257 -9.17 -9.93 23.45
CA LEU A 257 -9.05 -8.92 24.48
C LEU A 257 -9.35 -9.54 25.86
N ALA A 258 -8.37 -9.49 26.77
CA ALA A 258 -8.48 -10.07 28.11
C ALA A 258 -8.94 -9.06 29.18
N ALA A 259 -8.79 -7.76 28.89
CA ALA A 259 -9.14 -6.66 29.78
C ALA A 259 -10.05 -5.66 29.05
N ASP A 260 -10.52 -4.65 29.76
CA ASP A 260 -11.27 -3.55 29.17
C ASP A 260 -10.45 -2.82 28.11
N ALA A 261 -11.10 -2.45 27.00
CA ALA A 261 -10.50 -1.66 25.96
C ALA A 261 -10.09 -0.27 26.47
N THR A 262 -8.94 0.20 26.01
CA THR A 262 -8.35 1.50 26.34
C THR A 262 -8.06 2.28 25.06
N SER A 263 -7.54 3.50 25.20
CA SER A 263 -7.04 4.30 24.07
C SER A 263 -5.90 3.64 23.31
N ASP A 264 -5.22 2.66 23.91
CA ASP A 264 -4.07 1.94 23.34
C ASP A 264 -4.47 0.58 22.73
N THR A 265 -5.75 0.21 22.82
CA THR A 265 -6.22 -1.05 22.23
C THR A 265 -6.15 -0.95 20.71
N SER A 266 -5.39 -1.86 20.10
CA SER A 266 -5.10 -1.82 18.68
C SER A 266 -6.24 -2.36 17.79
N ALA A 267 -6.23 -1.99 16.52
CA ALA A 267 -7.21 -2.48 15.54
C ALA A 267 -7.17 -4.01 15.42
N LEU A 268 -5.98 -4.62 15.51
CA LEU A 268 -5.82 -6.08 15.50
C LEU A 268 -6.46 -6.75 16.72
N LYS A 269 -6.30 -6.15 17.92
CA LYS A 269 -7.00 -6.63 19.12
C LYS A 269 -8.51 -6.56 18.96
N PHE A 270 -9.02 -5.44 18.43
CA PHE A 270 -10.44 -5.30 18.12
C PHE A 270 -10.93 -6.33 17.09
N ALA A 271 -10.14 -6.66 16.07
CA ALA A 271 -10.47 -7.69 15.08
C ALA A 271 -10.50 -9.12 15.67
N LYS A 272 -9.71 -9.40 16.71
CA LYS A 272 -9.84 -10.65 17.50
C LYS A 272 -11.05 -10.61 18.43
N GLY A 273 -11.49 -9.43 18.85
CA GLY A 273 -12.65 -9.25 19.72
C GLY A 273 -12.35 -9.58 21.17
N GLY A 274 -13.40 -9.55 22.00
CA GLY A 274 -13.36 -9.92 23.41
C GLY A 274 -14.31 -11.08 23.71
N ASN A 275 -14.04 -11.79 24.81
CA ASN A 275 -14.93 -12.84 25.32
C ASN A 275 -16.17 -12.25 25.98
N ASN A 276 -16.10 -10.99 26.45
CA ASN A 276 -17.21 -10.24 26.98
C ASN A 276 -17.41 -8.97 26.14
N ALA A 277 -18.63 -8.76 25.63
CA ALA A 277 -18.98 -7.58 24.84
C ALA A 277 -18.73 -6.27 25.63
N GLY A 278 -18.93 -6.28 26.94
CA GLY A 278 -18.67 -5.14 27.82
C GLY A 278 -17.20 -4.68 27.83
N GLN A 279 -16.24 -5.57 27.59
CA GLN A 279 -14.82 -5.22 27.54
C GLN A 279 -14.48 -4.36 26.31
N LEU A 280 -15.19 -4.57 25.20
CA LEU A 280 -15.01 -3.81 23.97
C LEU A 280 -15.63 -2.40 24.07
N ALA A 281 -16.72 -2.28 24.81
CA ALA A 281 -17.56 -1.09 24.87
C ALA A 281 -17.08 -0.05 25.89
N LYS A 282 -15.92 0.55 25.64
CA LYS A 282 -15.31 1.56 26.52
C LYS A 282 -15.20 2.91 25.83
N GLU A 283 -15.57 3.97 26.55
CA GLU A 283 -15.59 5.34 26.03
C GLU A 283 -14.21 5.82 25.57
N ALA A 284 -13.15 5.34 26.22
CA ALA A 284 -11.76 5.71 25.91
C ALA A 284 -11.20 5.01 24.65
N ALA A 285 -11.89 4.00 24.10
CA ALA A 285 -11.45 3.33 22.89
C ALA A 285 -11.41 4.33 21.72
N LYS A 286 -10.34 4.30 20.93
CA LYS A 286 -10.21 5.15 19.73
C LYS A 286 -11.17 4.66 18.65
N ALA A 287 -11.93 5.59 18.07
CA ALA A 287 -12.87 5.31 16.98
C ALA A 287 -12.16 4.68 15.78
N ALA A 288 -10.95 5.15 15.44
CA ALA A 288 -10.16 4.61 14.34
C ALA A 288 -9.72 3.16 14.58
N ALA A 289 -9.40 2.79 15.83
CA ALA A 289 -9.03 1.43 16.20
C ALA A 289 -10.23 0.48 16.15
N VAL A 290 -11.40 0.91 16.62
CA VAL A 290 -12.64 0.14 16.51
C VAL A 290 -13.04 -0.04 15.05
N ALA A 291 -13.04 1.03 14.25
CA ALA A 291 -13.34 0.97 12.82
C ALA A 291 -12.33 0.10 12.04
N GLY A 292 -11.04 0.15 12.41
CA GLY A 292 -10.03 -0.75 11.86
C GLY A 292 -10.26 -2.22 12.23
N GLY A 293 -10.70 -2.49 13.47
CA GLY A 293 -11.13 -3.82 13.87
C GLY A 293 -12.35 -4.32 13.10
N ILE A 294 -13.33 -3.44 12.85
CA ILE A 294 -14.51 -3.71 12.02
C ILE A 294 -14.09 -4.02 10.58
N ALA A 295 -13.24 -3.18 9.97
CA ALA A 295 -12.74 -3.40 8.61
C ALA A 295 -12.00 -4.74 8.49
N LEU A 296 -11.07 -5.02 9.42
CA LEU A 296 -10.29 -6.26 9.40
C LEU A 296 -11.18 -7.49 9.60
N ARG A 297 -12.12 -7.47 10.56
CA ARG A 297 -13.05 -8.60 10.77
C ARG A 297 -14.03 -8.77 9.61
N SER A 298 -14.37 -7.69 8.91
CA SER A 298 -15.23 -7.73 7.72
C SER A 298 -14.53 -8.26 6.47
N LEU A 299 -13.20 -8.16 6.41
CA LEU A 299 -12.38 -8.49 5.23
C LEU A 299 -11.61 -9.81 5.37
N VAL A 300 -11.18 -10.14 6.58
CA VAL A 300 -10.36 -11.32 6.83
C VAL A 300 -11.23 -12.55 7.02
N LYS A 301 -10.70 -13.68 6.54
CA LYS A 301 -11.25 -15.02 6.67
C LYS A 301 -11.75 -15.33 8.08
N ASP A 302 -12.85 -16.07 8.16
CA ASP A 302 -13.62 -16.46 9.35
C ASP A 302 -14.25 -15.28 10.13
N GLY A 303 -13.84 -14.04 9.87
CA GLY A 303 -14.35 -12.88 10.57
C GLY A 303 -15.84 -12.63 10.29
N LYS A 304 -16.65 -12.55 11.35
CA LYS A 304 -18.06 -12.17 11.28
C LYS A 304 -18.37 -11.15 12.37
N LEU A 305 -19.24 -10.21 12.07
CA LEU A 305 -19.70 -9.21 13.02
C LEU A 305 -20.91 -9.74 13.80
N ALA A 306 -21.00 -9.35 15.07
CA ALA A 306 -22.11 -9.68 15.94
C ALA A 306 -23.30 -8.74 15.67
N ALA A 307 -24.53 -9.29 15.67
CA ALA A 307 -25.75 -8.52 15.46
C ALA A 307 -26.88 -8.99 16.38
N HIS A 308 -27.76 -8.07 16.74
CA HIS A 308 -28.85 -8.34 17.67
C HIS A 308 -30.08 -8.96 17.00
N ASN A 309 -30.53 -8.41 15.87
CA ASN A 309 -31.77 -8.82 15.20
C ASN A 309 -31.70 -8.58 13.67
N ASN A 310 -32.81 -8.82 12.95
CA ASN A 310 -32.89 -8.77 11.48
C ASN A 310 -32.82 -7.35 10.87
N ASP A 311 -32.88 -6.30 11.69
CA ASP A 311 -32.70 -4.92 11.21
C ASP A 311 -31.29 -4.45 11.54
N ASP A 312 -30.80 -4.80 12.73
CA ASP A 312 -29.44 -4.53 13.19
C ASP A 312 -28.39 -5.26 12.35
N ASP A 313 -28.61 -6.50 11.91
CA ASP A 313 -27.64 -7.26 11.08
C ASP A 313 -27.30 -6.56 9.76
N LYS A 314 -28.29 -5.98 9.08
CA LYS A 314 -28.11 -5.18 7.85
C LYS A 314 -27.31 -3.91 8.13
N VAL A 315 -27.57 -3.24 9.25
CA VAL A 315 -26.85 -2.02 9.63
C VAL A 315 -25.41 -2.34 10.01
N VAL A 316 -25.19 -3.42 10.77
CA VAL A 316 -23.87 -3.93 11.13
C VAL A 316 -23.08 -4.30 9.86
N GLN A 317 -23.70 -5.01 8.92
CA GLN A 317 -23.06 -5.34 7.65
C GLN A 317 -22.72 -4.08 6.85
N ALA A 318 -23.63 -3.10 6.79
CA ALA A 318 -23.36 -1.83 6.12
C ALA A 318 -22.20 -1.06 6.77
N ALA A 319 -22.08 -1.09 8.10
CA ALA A 319 -20.92 -0.52 8.81
C ALA A 319 -19.63 -1.26 8.44
N GLY A 320 -19.66 -2.59 8.37
CA GLY A 320 -18.55 -3.43 7.90
C GLY A 320 -18.10 -3.09 6.47
N VAL A 321 -19.05 -3.04 5.54
CA VAL A 321 -18.84 -2.64 4.14
C VAL A 321 -18.23 -1.24 4.05
N THR A 322 -18.78 -0.28 4.80
CA THR A 322 -18.28 1.11 4.81
C THR A 322 -16.84 1.18 5.33
N ALA A 323 -16.54 0.44 6.40
CA ALA A 323 -15.18 0.40 6.97
C ALA A 323 -14.17 -0.21 5.98
N VAL A 324 -14.56 -1.27 5.26
CA VAL A 324 -13.72 -1.89 4.21
C VAL A 324 -13.51 -0.95 3.03
N ASN A 325 -14.55 -0.29 2.52
CA ASN A 325 -14.41 0.68 1.42
C ASN A 325 -13.47 1.82 1.79
N LYS A 326 -13.62 2.41 2.99
CA LYS A 326 -12.69 3.44 3.49
C LYS A 326 -11.25 2.94 3.57
N LEU A 327 -11.04 1.71 4.04
CA LEU A 327 -9.70 1.10 4.08
C LEU A 327 -9.14 0.90 2.67
N LEU A 328 -9.94 0.39 1.73
CA LEU A 328 -9.53 0.18 0.33
C LEU A 328 -9.12 1.49 -0.33
N GLU A 329 -9.93 2.53 -0.21
CA GLU A 329 -9.63 3.87 -0.75
C GLU A 329 -8.29 4.41 -0.22
N ALA A 330 -8.02 4.26 1.07
CA ALA A 330 -6.75 4.69 1.67
C ALA A 330 -5.54 3.90 1.16
N VAL A 331 -5.70 2.58 0.98
CA VAL A 331 -4.64 1.72 0.42
C VAL A 331 -4.39 2.06 -1.06
N GLU A 332 -5.45 2.25 -1.84
CA GLU A 332 -5.38 2.65 -3.24
C GLU A 332 -4.67 3.99 -3.42
N ASP A 333 -5.01 4.99 -2.60
CA ASP A 333 -4.39 6.31 -2.64
C ASP A 333 -2.88 6.24 -2.31
N ILE A 334 -2.49 5.45 -1.30
CA ILE A 334 -1.08 5.21 -0.98
C ILE A 334 -0.34 4.57 -2.17
N ILE A 335 -0.92 3.54 -2.79
CA ILE A 335 -0.32 2.87 -3.95
C ILE A 335 -0.20 3.84 -5.13
N LYS A 336 -1.26 4.58 -5.44
CA LYS A 336 -1.29 5.59 -6.50
C LYS A 336 -0.19 6.63 -6.32
N LYS A 337 -0.08 7.22 -5.14
CA LYS A 337 0.97 8.21 -4.82
C LYS A 337 2.36 7.60 -4.94
N THR A 338 2.54 6.36 -4.48
CA THR A 338 3.84 5.67 -4.55
C THR A 338 4.27 5.44 -6.00
N VAL A 339 3.39 4.85 -6.82
CA VAL A 339 3.70 4.59 -8.23
C VAL A 339 3.95 5.89 -8.98
N LYS A 340 3.15 6.94 -8.73
CA LYS A 340 3.37 8.27 -9.31
C LYS A 340 4.78 8.81 -8.97
N ASN A 341 5.16 8.83 -7.69
CA ASN A 341 6.47 9.33 -7.28
C ASN A 341 7.62 8.53 -7.92
N VAL A 342 7.47 7.21 -7.99
CA VAL A 342 8.46 6.31 -8.63
C VAL A 342 8.63 6.63 -10.11
N LEU A 343 7.53 6.75 -10.85
CA LEU A 343 7.58 7.06 -12.29
C LEU A 343 8.10 8.47 -12.56
N GLU A 344 7.75 9.45 -11.73
CA GLU A 344 8.29 10.81 -11.82
C GLU A 344 9.80 10.86 -11.62
N LYS A 345 10.36 10.04 -10.73
CA LYS A 345 11.82 9.93 -10.57
C LYS A 345 12.49 9.39 -11.84
N VAL A 346 11.97 8.31 -12.41
CA VAL A 346 12.50 7.76 -13.67
C VAL A 346 12.42 8.79 -14.79
N LYS A 347 11.26 9.46 -14.93
CA LYS A 347 11.06 10.50 -15.93
C LYS A 347 12.08 11.63 -15.79
N LYS A 348 12.33 12.13 -14.57
CA LYS A 348 13.32 13.19 -14.33
C LYS A 348 14.71 12.81 -14.83
N GLU A 349 15.15 11.58 -14.59
CA GLU A 349 16.46 11.12 -15.06
C GLU A 349 16.51 10.94 -16.59
N VAL A 350 15.41 10.49 -17.21
CA VAL A 350 15.27 10.44 -18.67
C VAL A 350 15.26 11.86 -19.29
N ASP A 351 14.61 12.82 -18.65
CA ASP A 351 14.55 14.21 -19.14
C ASP A 351 15.93 14.89 -19.03
N LYS A 352 16.64 14.73 -17.91
CA LYS A 352 18.03 15.20 -17.76
C LYS A 352 18.97 14.60 -18.81
N ALA A 353 18.77 13.33 -19.16
CA ALA A 353 19.54 12.67 -20.21
C ALA A 353 19.31 13.27 -21.60
N ARG A 354 18.14 13.89 -21.82
CA ARG A 354 17.75 14.54 -23.08
C ARG A 354 18.17 15.99 -23.20
N GLU A 355 18.45 16.66 -22.07
CA GLU A 355 18.93 18.04 -22.11
C GLU A 355 20.26 18.09 -22.88
N PRO A 356 20.38 18.95 -23.91
CA PRO A 356 21.66 19.13 -24.58
C PRO A 356 22.64 19.63 -23.54
N LYS A 357 23.78 18.94 -23.37
CA LYS A 357 24.90 19.51 -22.61
C LYS A 357 25.15 20.89 -23.19
N SER A 358 25.00 21.95 -22.39
CA SER A 358 25.31 23.30 -22.83
C SER A 358 26.67 23.25 -23.50
N VAL A 359 26.73 23.71 -24.75
CA VAL A 359 27.99 24.00 -25.41
C VAL A 359 28.68 25.01 -24.52
N ALA A 360 29.54 24.54 -23.62
CA ALA A 360 30.45 25.41 -22.90
C ALA A 360 31.24 26.10 -24.00
N GLN A 361 31.02 27.41 -24.09
CA GLN A 361 31.65 28.29 -25.07
C GLN A 361 33.14 28.01 -25.07
N GLN A 362 33.65 27.72 -26.27
CA GLN A 362 35.06 27.71 -26.61
C GLN A 362 35.71 29.04 -26.22
#